data_AF-A0A364NSG6-F1
#
_entry.id   AF-A0A364NSG6-F1
#
_cell.length_a   1.000
_cell.length_b   1.000
_cell.length_c   1.000
_cell.angle_alpha   90.00
_cell.angle_beta   90.00
_cell.angle_gamma   90.00
#
_symmetry.space_group_name_H-M   'P 1'
#
loop_
_entity.id
_entity.type
_entity.pdbx_description
1 polymer ?
#
loop_
_entity_poly.entity_id
_entity_poly.type
_entity_poly.pdbx_seq_one_letter_code
_entity_poly.pdbx_strand_id
1 'polypeptide(L)'
;SAGVTVDVSAASQPISVTGGTGNDTFTGGSAYDHFDGGAGTDTAVFHGVKGDYKIGAANGTISVQDTNSSDGNDYTDYLTNVETLRFSDGSLSVSAGQSATNISGLSFTGATGSGVTMAYTPSSTLTVETSIKFSAITGERQFVLFGTSSGAWNSSTFAQTVGNHSTDIWVDPTTHHFVAYLWDAAAGAGVSVEGTTAAQAGQWYNLALSAQNGGALRLYVNGVEEGTAGSVQTMSSGDMFVIAANANAAGGGVTNAGLNGEVAGVAIWDSLRSGSQIQSDSQAIQAGSLSGGNLQGYWNFSSASGGTITPTTGSVAMVNNSTPFTEALTAAIGSSLTGTGTADIIDVGTGFGTVDAGGGNDTIKLSGSDLATMTTIIGGAGTDTAIVANAGTIDDTAAGKFTGVETLTVTGGAATSVTFGALGRYNGVNTIDASAVTGNLTVETSANFNGVTLVAGSGYNSMNAGAGVDAVRVLSSESETTLSGFSGQFSASFTGAYAGATLITNNVDELYFSDGKTLGLSNTANVLTVSGGSGNDVVHVSWGVDVIDAGSGGNDTLIASGGAATFNLHSGLTSADTITGGIYGDRLVL
;
A
#
# COMPACT_ATOMS: atom_id res chain seq x y z
N SER A 1 -32.06 -10.47 -16.68
CA SER A 1 -33.42 -9.88 -16.61
C SER A 1 -33.85 -9.53 -18.03
N ALA A 2 -35.15 -9.50 -18.33
CA ALA A 2 -35.62 -8.97 -19.62
C ALA A 2 -35.55 -7.44 -19.56
N GLY A 3 -35.10 -6.81 -20.65
CA GLY A 3 -35.13 -5.36 -20.77
C GLY A 3 -36.56 -4.81 -20.81
N VAL A 4 -36.70 -3.55 -20.42
CA VAL A 4 -37.92 -2.77 -20.35
C VAL A 4 -37.95 -1.82 -21.54
N THR A 5 -39.07 -1.80 -22.25
CA THR A 5 -39.34 -0.77 -23.27
C THR A 5 -40.27 0.26 -22.68
N VAL A 6 -39.81 1.50 -22.59
CA VAL A 6 -40.58 2.66 -22.15
C VAL A 6 -40.80 3.57 -23.34
N ASP A 7 -42.04 3.67 -23.77
CA ASP A 7 -42.46 4.58 -24.83
C ASP A 7 -43.36 5.66 -24.24
N VAL A 8 -42.81 6.88 -24.17
CA VAL A 8 -43.52 8.07 -23.71
C VAL A 8 -43.64 9.12 -24.81
N SER A 9 -43.61 8.71 -26.08
CA SER A 9 -43.71 9.59 -27.26
C SER A 9 -44.95 10.49 -27.30
N ALA A 10 -46.02 10.12 -26.60
CA ALA A 10 -47.24 10.93 -26.48
C ALA A 10 -47.18 12.00 -25.36
N ALA A 11 -46.12 12.03 -24.56
CA ALA A 11 -45.97 12.96 -23.46
C ALA A 11 -45.55 14.35 -23.95
N SER A 12 -46.20 15.38 -23.41
CA SER A 12 -45.90 16.79 -23.72
C SER A 12 -45.22 17.53 -22.56
N GLN A 13 -44.79 16.79 -21.53
CA GLN A 13 -44.17 17.32 -20.32
C GLN A 13 -42.86 16.55 -20.07
N PRO A 14 -41.87 17.16 -19.40
CA PRO A 14 -40.63 16.51 -19.02
C PRO A 14 -40.86 15.23 -18.23
N ILE A 15 -40.15 14.17 -18.58
CA ILE A 15 -40.21 12.88 -17.90
C ILE A 15 -38.81 12.49 -17.41
N SER A 16 -38.78 11.80 -16.26
CA SER A 16 -37.58 11.13 -15.76
C SER A 16 -37.86 9.64 -15.62
N VAL A 17 -37.08 8.81 -16.32
CA VAL A 17 -37.21 7.35 -16.30
C VAL A 17 -35.86 6.73 -15.94
N THR A 18 -35.90 5.73 -15.07
CA THR A 18 -34.75 4.87 -14.76
C THR A 18 -35.06 3.45 -15.21
N GLY A 19 -34.14 2.87 -15.97
CA GLY A 19 -34.11 1.50 -16.44
C GLY A 19 -33.83 0.49 -15.34
N GLY A 20 -33.82 -0.78 -15.74
CA GLY A 20 -33.51 -1.93 -14.92
C GLY A 20 -32.10 -2.45 -15.15
N THR A 21 -31.97 -3.78 -15.13
CA THR A 21 -30.70 -4.51 -15.28
C THR A 21 -30.60 -5.28 -16.61
N GLY A 22 -31.49 -4.98 -17.56
CA GLY A 22 -31.54 -5.59 -18.88
C GLY A 22 -31.48 -4.51 -19.95
N ASN A 23 -31.41 -4.91 -21.22
CA ASN A 23 -31.30 -3.96 -22.33
C ASN A 23 -32.59 -3.17 -22.54
N ASP A 24 -32.62 -1.95 -22.03
CA ASP A 24 -33.79 -1.10 -22.02
C ASP A 24 -33.88 -0.26 -23.29
N THR A 25 -35.08 0.17 -23.63
CA THR A 25 -35.33 1.08 -24.76
C THR A 25 -36.25 2.20 -24.33
N PHE A 26 -35.78 3.44 -24.44
CA PHE A 26 -36.50 4.65 -24.10
C PHE A 26 -36.86 5.42 -25.37
N THR A 27 -38.13 5.75 -25.55
CA THR A 27 -38.58 6.72 -26.56
C THR A 27 -39.17 7.92 -25.83
N GLY A 28 -38.54 9.09 -25.96
CA GLY A 28 -38.93 10.33 -25.31
C GLY A 28 -40.14 11.01 -25.92
N GLY A 29 -40.70 11.96 -25.17
CA GLY A 29 -41.84 12.80 -25.57
C GLY A 29 -41.38 14.11 -26.22
N SER A 30 -42.31 15.05 -26.41
CA SER A 30 -42.02 16.32 -27.07
C SER A 30 -41.49 17.41 -26.11
N ALA A 31 -40.78 17.02 -25.05
CA ALA A 31 -40.26 17.88 -24.00
C ALA A 31 -38.84 17.44 -23.62
N TYR A 32 -38.15 18.17 -22.74
CA TYR A 32 -36.83 17.74 -22.28
C TYR A 32 -36.96 16.56 -21.30
N ASP A 33 -36.38 15.42 -21.64
CA ASP A 33 -36.47 14.21 -20.83
C ASP A 33 -35.13 13.86 -20.15
N HIS A 34 -35.22 13.04 -19.09
CA HIS A 34 -34.06 12.46 -18.40
C HIS A 34 -34.18 10.95 -18.39
N PHE A 35 -33.24 10.26 -19.03
CA PHE A 35 -33.20 8.79 -19.05
C PHE A 35 -31.93 8.27 -18.39
N ASP A 36 -32.11 7.38 -17.45
CA ASP A 36 -31.04 6.57 -16.88
C ASP A 36 -31.22 5.13 -17.34
N GLY A 37 -30.32 4.59 -18.16
CA GLY A 37 -30.46 3.23 -18.69
C GLY A 37 -30.23 2.13 -17.66
N GLY A 38 -29.55 2.43 -16.55
CA GLY A 38 -29.22 1.42 -15.55
C GLY A 38 -28.11 0.48 -16.01
N ALA A 39 -28.29 -0.82 -15.82
CA ALA A 39 -27.30 -1.82 -16.26
C ALA A 39 -27.84 -2.56 -17.47
N GLY A 40 -27.03 -2.73 -18.52
CA GLY A 40 -27.50 -3.34 -19.76
C GLY A 40 -26.79 -2.75 -20.96
N THR A 41 -27.37 -2.98 -22.14
CA THR A 41 -27.06 -2.20 -23.34
C THR A 41 -28.32 -1.46 -23.74
N ASP A 42 -28.37 -0.18 -23.40
CA ASP A 42 -29.59 0.60 -23.38
C ASP A 42 -29.66 1.53 -24.59
N THR A 43 -30.89 1.73 -25.09
CA THR A 43 -31.15 2.50 -26.31
C THR A 43 -32.09 3.66 -26.04
N ALA A 44 -31.65 4.90 -26.28
CA ALA A 44 -32.53 6.06 -26.40
C ALA A 44 -32.91 6.27 -27.88
N VAL A 45 -34.19 6.47 -28.16
CA VAL A 45 -34.77 6.58 -29.51
C VAL A 45 -35.27 7.99 -29.75
N PHE A 46 -34.83 8.59 -30.85
CA PHE A 46 -35.14 9.95 -31.28
C PHE A 46 -35.93 9.93 -32.59
N HIS A 47 -36.75 10.95 -32.82
CA HIS A 47 -37.72 10.96 -33.92
C HIS A 47 -37.08 11.32 -35.28
N GLY A 48 -36.09 12.21 -35.29
CA GLY A 48 -35.46 12.78 -36.48
C GLY A 48 -34.22 12.03 -36.97
N VAL A 49 -33.55 12.61 -37.97
CA VAL A 49 -32.27 12.10 -38.51
C VAL A 49 -31.10 12.58 -37.65
N LYS A 50 -30.01 11.81 -37.56
CA LYS A 50 -28.84 12.14 -36.72
C LYS A 50 -28.26 13.54 -37.00
N GLY A 51 -28.31 13.98 -38.25
CA GLY A 51 -27.78 15.29 -38.67
C GLY A 51 -28.48 16.50 -38.04
N ASP A 52 -29.67 16.29 -37.48
CA ASP A 52 -30.51 17.34 -36.91
C ASP A 52 -30.30 17.51 -35.39
N TYR A 53 -29.40 16.73 -34.79
CA TYR A 53 -29.12 16.77 -33.36
C TYR A 53 -27.70 17.28 -33.05
N LYS A 54 -27.61 18.13 -32.02
CA LYS A 54 -26.36 18.51 -31.37
C LYS A 54 -26.15 17.63 -30.13
N ILE A 55 -25.13 16.79 -30.17
CA ILE A 55 -24.80 15.85 -29.09
C ILE A 55 -23.60 16.39 -28.30
N GLY A 56 -23.72 16.41 -26.98
CA GLY A 56 -22.66 16.79 -26.04
C GLY A 56 -22.55 15.78 -24.91
N ALA A 57 -21.37 15.67 -24.30
CA ALA A 57 -21.15 14.80 -23.14
C ALA A 57 -20.30 15.53 -22.09
N ALA A 58 -20.76 15.52 -20.83
CA ALA A 58 -20.04 16.08 -19.70
C ALA A 58 -20.48 15.41 -18.39
N ASN A 59 -19.54 15.14 -17.49
CA ASN A 59 -19.81 14.61 -16.14
C ASN A 59 -20.71 13.36 -16.12
N GLY A 60 -20.47 12.39 -17.03
CA GLY A 60 -21.25 11.15 -17.11
C GLY A 60 -22.68 11.31 -17.69
N THR A 61 -23.06 12.51 -18.14
CA THR A 61 -24.35 12.79 -18.77
C THR A 61 -24.16 13.16 -20.25
N ILE A 62 -24.97 12.57 -21.12
CA ILE A 62 -25.06 12.91 -22.54
C ILE A 62 -26.24 13.87 -22.72
N SER A 63 -26.00 15.02 -23.34
CA SER A 63 -27.07 15.92 -23.77
C SER A 63 -27.31 15.75 -25.27
N VAL A 64 -28.55 15.44 -25.66
CA VAL A 64 -28.96 15.31 -27.07
C VAL A 64 -29.96 16.42 -27.36
N GLN A 65 -29.51 17.48 -28.04
CA GLN A 65 -30.34 18.63 -28.39
C GLN A 65 -30.80 18.52 -29.84
N ASP A 66 -32.11 18.38 -30.05
CA ASP A 66 -32.75 18.56 -31.33
C ASP A 66 -32.63 20.03 -31.80
N THR A 67 -32.17 20.20 -33.04
CA THR A 67 -32.00 21.50 -33.69
C THR A 67 -32.98 21.74 -34.84
N ASN A 68 -33.84 20.77 -35.16
CA ASN A 68 -34.86 20.85 -36.19
C ASN A 68 -36.22 20.32 -35.68
N SER A 69 -37.10 21.21 -35.27
CA SER A 69 -38.43 20.84 -34.76
C SER A 69 -39.47 20.43 -35.82
N SER A 70 -39.07 20.27 -37.09
CA SER A 70 -40.00 20.09 -38.23
C SER A 70 -40.40 18.63 -38.49
N ASP A 71 -39.62 17.67 -38.00
CA ASP A 71 -39.79 16.21 -38.18
C ASP A 71 -40.13 15.47 -36.87
N GLY A 72 -40.48 16.22 -35.82
CA GLY A 72 -40.73 15.74 -34.47
C GLY A 72 -39.77 16.44 -33.52
N ASN A 73 -40.28 17.14 -32.50
CA ASN A 73 -39.43 17.96 -31.63
C ASN A 73 -39.10 17.23 -30.34
N ASP A 74 -37.84 16.84 -30.18
CA ASP A 74 -37.32 16.14 -29.00
C ASP A 74 -36.69 17.09 -27.96
N TYR A 75 -36.62 18.40 -28.24
CA TYR A 75 -35.95 19.36 -27.35
C TYR A 75 -34.53 18.91 -26.95
N THR A 76 -34.12 19.08 -25.69
CA THR A 76 -32.81 18.67 -25.18
C THR A 76 -32.99 17.59 -24.13
N ASP A 77 -32.61 16.36 -24.46
CA ASP A 77 -32.67 15.23 -23.55
C ASP A 77 -31.34 15.01 -22.83
N TYR A 78 -31.41 14.49 -21.61
CA TYR A 78 -30.26 14.18 -20.75
C TYR A 78 -30.22 12.68 -20.44
N LEU A 79 -29.13 12.02 -20.80
CA LEU A 79 -28.99 10.57 -20.70
C LEU A 79 -27.81 10.19 -19.80
N THR A 80 -28.03 9.24 -18.91
CA THR A 80 -26.99 8.55 -18.13
C THR A 80 -27.09 7.05 -18.37
N ASN A 81 -25.98 6.32 -18.39
CA ASN A 81 -25.97 4.87 -18.58
C ASN A 81 -26.74 4.40 -19.84
N VAL A 82 -26.62 5.12 -20.97
CA VAL A 82 -27.23 4.74 -22.25
C VAL A 82 -26.13 4.59 -23.30
N GLU A 83 -26.04 3.42 -23.94
CA GLU A 83 -24.96 3.07 -24.88
C GLU A 83 -25.31 3.35 -26.34
N THR A 84 -26.59 3.44 -26.68
CA THR A 84 -27.04 3.60 -28.08
C THR A 84 -28.04 4.73 -28.22
N LEU A 85 -27.72 5.69 -29.09
CA LEU A 85 -28.67 6.71 -29.57
C LEU A 85 -29.18 6.27 -30.93
N ARG A 86 -30.49 5.99 -31.05
CA ARG A 86 -31.12 5.53 -32.30
C ARG A 86 -31.93 6.67 -32.93
N PHE A 87 -31.53 7.04 -34.14
CA PHE A 87 -32.18 8.03 -35.00
C PHE A 87 -32.91 7.32 -36.15
N SER A 88 -33.70 8.08 -36.92
CA SER A 88 -34.44 7.53 -38.05
C SER A 88 -33.56 7.06 -39.22
N ASP A 89 -32.33 7.59 -39.36
CA ASP A 89 -31.37 7.26 -40.43
C ASP A 89 -30.20 6.37 -39.96
N GLY A 90 -30.18 5.96 -38.69
CA GLY A 90 -29.12 5.10 -38.16
C GLY A 90 -28.98 5.17 -36.65
N SER A 91 -27.91 4.58 -36.12
CA SER A 91 -27.61 4.62 -34.68
C SER A 91 -26.21 5.16 -34.44
N LEU A 92 -26.03 5.82 -33.30
CA LEU A 92 -24.74 6.23 -32.77
C LEU A 92 -24.52 5.47 -31.46
N SER A 93 -23.51 4.62 -31.42
CA SER A 93 -23.00 4.10 -30.16
C SER A 93 -22.24 5.21 -29.43
N VAL A 94 -22.58 5.43 -28.18
CA VAL A 94 -21.98 6.42 -27.31
C VAL A 94 -21.34 5.68 -26.13
N SER A 95 -20.01 5.73 -26.04
CA SER A 95 -19.34 5.33 -24.81
C SER A 95 -19.56 6.45 -23.80
N ALA A 96 -20.58 6.31 -22.95
CA ALA A 96 -20.68 7.17 -21.78
C ALA A 96 -19.37 7.00 -21.01
N GLY A 97 -18.57 8.07 -20.94
CA GLY A 97 -17.48 8.18 -19.98
C GLY A 97 -18.12 8.17 -18.61
N GLN A 98 -18.37 6.97 -18.10
CA GLN A 98 -18.78 6.73 -16.73
C GLN A 98 -17.72 7.41 -15.87
N SER A 99 -18.09 8.51 -15.22
CA SER A 99 -17.30 9.02 -14.12
C SER A 99 -17.26 7.90 -13.10
N ALA A 100 -16.13 7.20 -13.08
CA ALA A 100 -15.69 6.27 -12.06
C ALA A 100 -16.21 6.72 -10.70
N THR A 101 -17.30 6.10 -10.26
CA THR A 101 -17.85 6.33 -8.93
C THR A 101 -16.88 5.64 -8.00
N ASN A 102 -15.93 6.39 -7.42
CA ASN A 102 -14.93 5.94 -6.45
C ASN A 102 -14.33 4.56 -6.74
N ILE A 103 -13.62 4.43 -7.86
CA ILE A 103 -12.81 3.23 -8.14
C ILE A 103 -11.58 3.27 -7.21
N SER A 104 -11.52 2.36 -6.24
CA SER A 104 -10.33 2.14 -5.40
C SER A 104 -9.34 1.24 -6.15
N GLY A 105 -8.28 1.82 -6.70
CA GLY A 105 -7.21 1.11 -7.39
C GLY A 105 -5.96 0.87 -6.53
N LEU A 106 -5.22 -0.20 -6.85
CA LEU A 106 -3.86 -0.43 -6.41
C LEU A 106 -2.89 0.38 -7.28
N SER A 107 -2.06 1.21 -6.66
CA SER A 107 -1.03 2.00 -7.35
C SER A 107 0.23 1.19 -7.67
N PHE A 108 0.79 1.42 -8.85
CA PHE A 108 2.04 0.87 -9.36
C PHE A 108 2.94 2.01 -9.86
N THR A 109 4.25 1.92 -9.64
CA THR A 109 5.21 3.02 -9.91
C THR A 109 6.10 2.76 -11.14
N GLY A 110 5.88 1.67 -11.87
CA GLY A 110 6.63 1.29 -13.08
C GLY A 110 8.09 0.90 -12.84
N ALA A 111 8.53 0.84 -11.57
CA ALA A 111 9.89 0.48 -11.19
C ALA A 111 10.16 -1.03 -11.32
N THR A 112 11.44 -1.40 -11.50
CA THR A 112 11.89 -2.79 -11.46
C THR A 112 11.58 -3.39 -10.08
N GLY A 113 10.87 -4.52 -10.03
CA GLY A 113 10.45 -5.14 -8.78
C GLY A 113 9.01 -4.83 -8.34
N SER A 114 8.28 -3.98 -9.08
CA SER A 114 6.84 -3.75 -8.84
C SER A 114 5.99 -4.70 -9.68
N GLY A 115 5.01 -5.38 -9.09
CA GLY A 115 4.05 -6.20 -9.84
C GLY A 115 3.37 -7.26 -8.98
N VAL A 116 2.41 -7.98 -9.56
CA VAL A 116 1.75 -9.10 -8.88
C VAL A 116 1.65 -10.31 -9.79
N THR A 117 1.76 -11.50 -9.22
CA THR A 117 1.66 -12.79 -9.92
C THR A 117 0.34 -13.49 -9.61
N MET A 118 -0.20 -14.20 -10.60
CA MET A 118 -1.49 -14.88 -10.53
C MET A 118 -1.39 -16.21 -11.27
N ALA A 119 -1.60 -17.35 -10.62
CA ALA A 119 -1.55 -18.61 -11.35
C ALA A 119 -2.84 -18.84 -12.16
N TYR A 120 -2.70 -19.18 -13.44
CA TYR A 120 -3.80 -19.52 -14.33
C TYR A 120 -3.30 -20.32 -15.53
N THR A 121 -3.98 -21.41 -15.89
CA THR A 121 -3.70 -22.17 -17.12
C THR A 121 -4.87 -22.04 -18.09
N PRO A 122 -4.70 -21.41 -19.27
CA PRO A 122 -5.75 -21.34 -20.28
C PRO A 122 -6.15 -22.73 -20.75
N SER A 123 -7.46 -23.00 -20.86
CA SER A 123 -7.95 -24.30 -21.35
C SER A 123 -8.00 -24.34 -22.89
N SER A 124 -8.84 -23.50 -23.48
CA SER A 124 -9.16 -23.41 -24.92
C SER A 124 -9.80 -22.07 -25.29
N THR A 125 -10.34 -21.38 -24.29
CA THR A 125 -10.81 -20.00 -24.32
C THR A 125 -10.19 -19.22 -23.18
N LEU A 126 -10.07 -17.90 -23.37
CA LEU A 126 -9.56 -16.99 -22.37
C LEU A 126 -10.24 -15.64 -22.56
N THR A 127 -10.75 -15.07 -21.49
CA THR A 127 -10.93 -13.61 -21.39
C THR A 127 -10.20 -13.10 -20.16
N VAL A 128 -9.42 -12.04 -20.32
CA VAL A 128 -8.82 -11.28 -19.22
C VAL A 128 -9.38 -9.87 -19.24
N GLU A 129 -9.77 -9.37 -18.07
CA GLU A 129 -10.37 -8.04 -17.90
C GLU A 129 -9.70 -7.28 -16.77
N THR A 130 -9.53 -5.97 -16.94
CA THR A 130 -8.95 -5.09 -15.92
C THR A 130 -9.42 -3.65 -16.08
N SER A 131 -9.51 -2.93 -14.97
CA SER A 131 -9.69 -1.48 -14.96
C SER A 131 -8.36 -0.82 -14.60
N ILE A 132 -7.90 0.12 -15.42
CA ILE A 132 -6.57 0.75 -15.29
C ILE A 132 -6.63 2.26 -15.49
N LYS A 133 -5.80 2.99 -14.75
CA LYS A 133 -5.55 4.42 -14.94
C LYS A 133 -4.05 4.67 -14.99
N PHE A 134 -3.56 5.34 -16.02
CA PHE A 134 -2.13 5.67 -16.11
C PHE A 134 -1.84 6.99 -15.42
N SER A 135 -0.78 7.07 -14.63
CA SER A 135 -0.29 8.33 -14.05
C SER A 135 0.45 9.18 -15.10
N ALA A 136 1.09 8.52 -16.05
CA ALA A 136 1.73 9.13 -17.20
C ALA A 136 1.76 8.16 -18.39
N ILE A 137 1.65 8.70 -19.60
CA ILE A 137 1.89 7.97 -20.85
C ILE A 137 3.33 8.26 -21.28
N THR A 138 4.13 7.22 -21.48
CA THR A 138 5.57 7.35 -21.78
C THR A 138 5.89 6.95 -23.23
N GLY A 139 7.13 7.20 -23.65
CA GLY A 139 7.66 6.71 -24.93
C GLY A 139 8.19 5.27 -24.86
N GLU A 140 7.80 4.51 -23.84
CA GLU A 140 8.16 3.10 -23.64
C GLU A 140 6.90 2.24 -23.74
N ARG A 141 7.04 0.95 -24.03
CA ARG A 141 5.88 0.04 -23.94
C ARG A 141 5.48 -0.07 -22.48
N GLN A 142 4.28 0.38 -22.13
CA GLN A 142 3.76 0.28 -20.76
C GLN A 142 2.87 -0.96 -20.67
N PHE A 143 3.35 -1.99 -19.96
CA PHE A 143 2.60 -3.24 -19.78
C PHE A 143 1.48 -3.08 -18.75
N VAL A 144 0.28 -3.51 -19.15
CA VAL A 144 -0.89 -3.59 -18.29
C VAL A 144 -0.90 -4.95 -17.60
N LEU A 145 -0.77 -6.02 -18.40
CA LEU A 145 -0.84 -7.41 -17.97
C LEU A 145 -0.16 -8.30 -19.01
N PHE A 146 0.58 -9.34 -18.57
CA PHE A 146 1.12 -10.35 -19.47
C PHE A 146 1.08 -11.77 -18.89
N GLY A 147 0.87 -12.75 -19.75
CA GLY A 147 0.89 -14.18 -19.45
C GLY A 147 2.27 -14.77 -19.66
N THR A 148 2.73 -15.61 -18.74
CA THR A 148 4.03 -16.28 -18.82
C THR A 148 3.98 -17.66 -18.13
N SER A 149 5.06 -18.44 -18.27
CA SER A 149 5.25 -19.65 -17.50
C SER A 149 5.97 -19.34 -16.18
N SER A 150 5.57 -19.96 -15.09
CA SER A 150 6.13 -19.83 -13.75
C SER A 150 7.64 -20.09 -13.72
N GLY A 151 8.13 -21.07 -14.50
CA GLY A 151 9.55 -21.36 -14.65
C GLY A 151 10.38 -20.32 -15.42
N ALA A 152 9.70 -19.39 -16.12
CA ALA A 152 10.30 -18.28 -16.86
C ALA A 152 10.28 -16.96 -16.08
N TRP A 153 9.80 -16.98 -14.84
CA TRP A 153 9.59 -15.80 -14.02
C TRP A 153 10.45 -15.83 -12.76
N ASN A 154 11.10 -14.70 -12.46
CA ASN A 154 11.73 -14.50 -11.16
C ASN A 154 10.82 -13.64 -10.27
N SER A 155 10.16 -14.29 -9.32
CA SER A 155 9.28 -13.65 -8.33
C SER A 155 10.01 -12.74 -7.33
N SER A 156 11.34 -12.87 -7.17
CA SER A 156 12.12 -11.99 -6.29
C SER A 156 12.53 -10.68 -6.94
N THR A 157 12.60 -10.63 -8.27
CA THR A 157 13.00 -9.43 -9.02
C THR A 157 11.87 -8.87 -9.90
N PHE A 158 10.70 -9.50 -9.88
CA PHE A 158 9.57 -9.27 -10.78
C PHE A 158 10.02 -9.07 -12.23
N ALA A 159 10.85 -9.99 -12.70
CA ALA A 159 11.42 -9.94 -14.04
C ALA A 159 11.31 -11.31 -14.71
N GLN A 160 11.01 -11.30 -16.01
CA GLN A 160 11.11 -12.49 -16.82
C GLN A 160 12.58 -12.86 -16.99
N THR A 161 12.91 -14.13 -16.75
CA THR A 161 14.28 -14.65 -16.80
C THR A 161 14.62 -15.27 -18.15
N VAL A 162 13.64 -15.86 -18.85
CA VAL A 162 13.78 -16.50 -20.17
C VAL A 162 12.44 -16.55 -20.92
N GLY A 163 12.44 -16.57 -22.26
CA GLY A 163 11.26 -16.87 -23.07
C GLY A 163 10.43 -15.66 -23.53
N ASN A 164 9.45 -15.91 -24.42
CA ASN A 164 8.48 -14.92 -24.90
C ASN A 164 7.23 -14.93 -24.00
N HIS A 165 6.49 -13.82 -23.94
CA HIS A 165 5.19 -13.79 -23.29
C HIS A 165 4.15 -14.54 -24.12
N SER A 166 3.16 -15.10 -23.42
CA SER A 166 2.07 -15.88 -24.04
C SER A 166 0.92 -14.99 -24.48
N THR A 167 0.57 -13.95 -23.70
CA THR A 167 -0.63 -13.12 -23.90
C THR A 167 -0.51 -11.78 -23.20
N ASP A 168 -0.63 -10.65 -23.89
CA ASP A 168 -0.33 -9.32 -23.30
C ASP A 168 -1.39 -8.27 -23.65
N ILE A 169 -1.50 -7.26 -22.77
CA ILE A 169 -2.09 -5.95 -23.10
C ILE A 169 -1.05 -4.87 -22.76
N TRP A 170 -0.76 -3.97 -23.72
CA TRP A 170 0.15 -2.84 -23.51
C TRP A 170 -0.31 -1.57 -24.22
N VAL A 171 0.34 -0.44 -23.90
CA VAL A 171 0.23 0.83 -24.65
C VAL A 171 1.40 0.96 -25.60
N ASP A 172 1.12 1.15 -26.90
CA ASP A 172 2.17 1.32 -27.91
C ASP A 172 2.93 2.64 -27.67
N PRO A 173 4.28 2.62 -27.67
CA PRO A 173 5.08 3.81 -27.36
C PRO A 173 4.99 4.92 -28.41
N THR A 174 4.51 4.61 -29.62
CA THR A 174 4.46 5.55 -30.75
C THR A 174 3.04 6.08 -30.96
N THR A 175 2.05 5.18 -31.00
CA THR A 175 0.65 5.56 -31.23
C THR A 175 -0.08 5.89 -29.94
N HIS A 176 0.43 5.42 -28.80
CA HIS A 176 -0.25 5.45 -27.50
C HIS A 176 -1.58 4.68 -27.48
N HIS A 177 -1.83 3.84 -28.48
CA HIS A 177 -3.02 3.01 -28.51
C HIS A 177 -2.83 1.73 -27.70
N PHE A 178 -3.94 1.16 -27.24
CA PHE A 178 -3.95 -0.15 -26.61
C PHE A 178 -3.70 -1.26 -27.64
N VAL A 179 -2.87 -2.23 -27.27
CA VAL A 179 -2.56 -3.39 -28.10
C VAL A 179 -2.77 -4.66 -27.28
N ALA A 180 -3.57 -5.58 -27.83
CA ALA A 180 -3.66 -6.96 -27.37
C ALA A 180 -2.69 -7.83 -28.18
N TYR A 181 -2.04 -8.79 -27.52
CA TYR A 181 -1.11 -9.71 -28.16
C TYR A 181 -1.25 -11.12 -27.62
N LEU A 182 -0.93 -12.10 -28.46
CA LEU A 182 -0.87 -13.51 -28.09
C LEU A 182 0.17 -14.24 -28.95
N TRP A 183 0.91 -15.19 -28.39
CA TRP A 183 1.74 -16.12 -29.16
C TRP A 183 0.92 -17.34 -29.60
N ASP A 184 0.77 -17.52 -30.92
CA ASP A 184 0.16 -18.70 -31.52
C ASP A 184 1.21 -19.81 -31.66
N ALA A 185 1.10 -20.82 -30.80
CA ALA A 185 2.04 -21.94 -30.72
C ALA A 185 2.00 -22.83 -31.97
N ALA A 186 0.84 -22.96 -32.63
CA ALA A 186 0.73 -23.77 -33.85
C ALA A 186 1.29 -23.02 -35.06
N ALA A 187 1.07 -21.71 -35.13
CA ALA A 187 1.63 -20.87 -36.20
C ALA A 187 3.11 -20.51 -35.98
N GLY A 188 3.60 -20.57 -34.75
CA GLY A 188 4.95 -20.14 -34.38
C GLY A 188 5.15 -18.62 -34.56
N ALA A 189 4.09 -17.84 -34.37
CA ALA A 189 4.08 -16.39 -34.62
C ALA A 189 3.20 -15.64 -33.61
N GLY A 190 3.52 -14.37 -33.39
CA GLY A 190 2.70 -13.47 -32.59
C GLY A 190 1.50 -12.94 -33.38
N VAL A 191 0.35 -12.86 -32.71
CA VAL A 191 -0.90 -12.28 -33.19
C VAL A 191 -1.14 -11.02 -32.36
N SER A 192 -1.32 -9.86 -33.01
CA SER A 192 -1.58 -8.59 -32.33
C SER A 192 -2.82 -7.90 -32.88
N VAL A 193 -3.57 -7.26 -32.00
CA VAL A 193 -4.72 -6.39 -32.33
C VAL A 193 -4.48 -5.03 -31.69
N GLU A 194 -4.25 -4.02 -32.51
CA GLU A 194 -4.11 -2.62 -32.07
C GLU A 194 -5.46 -1.91 -32.19
N GLY A 195 -5.84 -1.22 -31.13
CA GLY A 195 -7.07 -0.45 -31.06
C GLY A 195 -6.96 0.93 -31.69
N THR A 196 -8.01 1.73 -31.48
CA THR A 196 -8.11 3.12 -31.96
C THR A 196 -8.11 4.13 -30.82
N THR A 197 -8.37 3.70 -29.58
CA THR A 197 -8.33 4.58 -28.41
C THR A 197 -6.89 4.81 -27.99
N ALA A 198 -6.47 6.08 -28.01
CA ALA A 198 -5.22 6.54 -27.43
C ALA A 198 -5.36 6.70 -25.90
N ALA A 199 -4.45 6.05 -25.15
CA ALA A 199 -4.38 6.15 -23.71
C ALA A 199 -4.01 7.57 -23.26
N GLN A 200 -4.63 8.03 -22.17
CA GLN A 200 -4.42 9.35 -21.58
C GLN A 200 -4.12 9.21 -20.08
N ALA A 201 -3.21 10.05 -19.60
CA ALA A 201 -2.90 10.11 -18.18
C ALA A 201 -4.12 10.61 -17.37
N GLY A 202 -4.32 10.03 -16.18
CA GLY A 202 -5.40 10.36 -15.26
C GLY A 202 -6.78 9.83 -15.65
N GLN A 203 -6.92 9.12 -16.78
CA GLN A 203 -8.18 8.53 -17.22
C GLN A 203 -8.25 7.04 -16.94
N TRP A 204 -9.41 6.59 -16.44
CA TRP A 204 -9.71 5.17 -16.25
C TRP A 204 -10.14 4.53 -17.57
N TYR A 205 -9.62 3.35 -17.85
CA TYR A 205 -9.97 2.50 -18.98
C TYR A 205 -10.32 1.11 -18.48
N ASN A 206 -11.37 0.51 -19.05
CA ASN A 206 -11.68 -0.90 -18.87
C ASN A 206 -11.15 -1.66 -20.09
N LEU A 207 -10.13 -2.48 -19.87
CA LEU A 207 -9.47 -3.22 -20.94
C LEU A 207 -9.86 -4.69 -20.84
N ALA A 208 -10.15 -5.31 -21.97
CA ALA A 208 -10.28 -6.75 -22.05
C ALA A 208 -9.59 -7.33 -23.29
N LEU A 209 -9.04 -8.52 -23.13
CA LEU A 209 -8.54 -9.36 -24.19
C LEU A 209 -9.33 -10.66 -24.17
N SER A 210 -9.85 -11.08 -25.32
CA SER A 210 -10.46 -12.41 -25.48
C SER A 210 -9.80 -13.21 -26.58
N ALA A 211 -9.62 -14.51 -26.37
CA ALA A 211 -8.99 -15.41 -27.33
C ALA A 211 -9.56 -16.84 -27.25
N GLN A 212 -9.53 -17.54 -28.39
CA GLN A 212 -10.00 -18.92 -28.52
C GLN A 212 -9.12 -19.71 -29.50
N ASN A 213 -8.80 -20.96 -29.16
CA ASN A 213 -8.15 -21.90 -30.09
C ASN A 213 -9.03 -22.16 -31.31
N GLY A 214 -8.47 -22.05 -32.51
CA GLY A 214 -9.22 -22.14 -33.76
C GLY A 214 -10.18 -20.95 -34.01
N GLY A 215 -10.04 -19.88 -33.23
CA GLY A 215 -10.89 -18.69 -33.27
C GLY A 215 -10.07 -17.42 -33.53
N ALA A 216 -10.30 -16.38 -32.71
CA ALA A 216 -9.64 -15.09 -32.87
C ALA A 216 -9.28 -14.44 -31.54
N LEU A 217 -8.21 -13.65 -31.56
CA LEU A 217 -7.82 -12.65 -30.56
C LEU A 217 -8.60 -11.35 -30.80
N ARG A 218 -9.16 -10.78 -29.74
CA ARG A 218 -9.89 -9.50 -29.76
C ARG A 218 -9.46 -8.62 -28.60
N LEU A 219 -9.43 -7.31 -28.85
CA LEU A 219 -9.22 -6.25 -27.87
C LEU A 219 -10.54 -5.52 -27.63
N TYR A 220 -10.84 -5.21 -26.37
CA TYR A 220 -11.93 -4.34 -25.99
C TYR A 220 -11.40 -3.19 -25.13
N VAL A 221 -11.87 -1.98 -25.40
CA VAL A 221 -11.62 -0.78 -24.61
C VAL A 221 -12.97 -0.19 -24.23
N ASN A 222 -13.24 -0.07 -22.93
CA ASN A 222 -14.51 0.41 -22.37
C ASN A 222 -15.72 -0.35 -22.94
N GLY A 223 -15.62 -1.69 -23.00
CA GLY A 223 -16.67 -2.58 -23.50
C GLY A 223 -16.82 -2.62 -25.03
N VAL A 224 -16.11 -1.77 -25.77
CA VAL A 224 -16.16 -1.69 -27.24
C VAL A 224 -15.03 -2.52 -27.84
N GLU A 225 -15.34 -3.40 -28.79
CA GLU A 225 -14.31 -4.13 -29.55
C GLU A 225 -13.53 -3.15 -30.44
N GLU A 226 -12.21 -3.16 -30.30
CA GLU A 226 -11.32 -2.30 -31.08
C GLU A 226 -10.35 -3.11 -31.94
N GLY A 227 -9.95 -2.51 -33.07
CA GLY A 227 -9.00 -3.11 -34.01
C GLY A 227 -9.61 -4.20 -34.89
N THR A 228 -8.76 -4.89 -35.65
CA THR A 228 -9.16 -6.04 -36.47
C THR A 228 -8.80 -7.33 -35.75
N ALA A 229 -9.79 -8.20 -35.51
CA ALA A 229 -9.58 -9.47 -34.82
C ALA A 229 -8.50 -10.34 -35.50
N GLY A 230 -7.55 -10.85 -34.71
CA GLY A 230 -6.43 -11.66 -35.21
C GLY A 230 -6.74 -13.15 -35.17
N SER A 231 -6.46 -13.91 -36.23
CA SER A 231 -6.73 -15.35 -36.26
C SER A 231 -5.81 -16.12 -35.30
N VAL A 232 -6.36 -17.05 -34.52
CA VAL A 232 -5.62 -17.88 -33.56
C VAL A 232 -5.88 -19.36 -33.83
N GLN A 233 -4.83 -20.15 -34.10
CA GLN A 233 -4.91 -21.60 -34.21
C GLN A 233 -4.79 -22.26 -32.84
N THR A 234 -3.68 -22.02 -32.14
CA THR A 234 -3.46 -22.57 -30.80
C THR A 234 -2.75 -21.56 -29.93
N MET A 235 -3.43 -21.13 -28.87
CA MET A 235 -2.85 -20.28 -27.84
C MET A 235 -1.69 -21.00 -27.15
N SER A 236 -0.59 -20.28 -26.96
CA SER A 236 0.50 -20.78 -26.12
C SER A 236 0.08 -20.92 -24.67
N SER A 237 0.64 -21.89 -23.98
CA SER A 237 0.39 -22.12 -22.55
C SER A 237 1.26 -21.19 -21.70
N GLY A 238 0.61 -20.35 -20.91
CA GLY A 238 1.15 -19.80 -19.66
C GLY A 238 0.42 -20.44 -18.49
N ASP A 239 1.09 -20.63 -17.36
CA ASP A 239 0.46 -21.06 -16.10
C ASP A 239 0.35 -19.88 -15.10
N MET A 240 0.71 -18.67 -15.54
CA MET A 240 0.72 -17.48 -14.72
C MET A 240 0.44 -16.20 -15.52
N PHE A 241 -0.22 -15.25 -14.88
CA PHE A 241 -0.28 -13.85 -15.28
C PHE A 241 0.51 -12.96 -14.33
N VAL A 242 1.05 -11.89 -14.88
CA VAL A 242 1.73 -10.83 -14.16
C VAL A 242 1.10 -9.50 -14.49
N ILE A 243 0.87 -8.68 -13.47
CA ILE A 243 0.32 -7.32 -13.59
C ILE A 243 1.44 -6.30 -13.34
N ALA A 244 1.46 -5.23 -14.13
CA ALA A 244 2.23 -4.01 -13.90
C ALA A 244 3.76 -4.14 -13.79
N ALA A 245 4.32 -5.33 -14.03
CA ALA A 245 5.75 -5.57 -13.93
C ALA A 245 6.52 -5.21 -15.19
N ASN A 246 7.81 -4.92 -15.00
CA ASN A 246 8.72 -4.77 -16.13
C ASN A 246 9.00 -6.14 -16.75
N ALA A 247 8.43 -6.35 -17.92
CA ALA A 247 8.86 -7.42 -18.80
C ALA A 247 10.23 -7.08 -19.38
N ASN A 248 11.32 -7.50 -18.72
CA ASN A 248 12.64 -7.43 -19.34
C ASN A 248 12.60 -8.15 -20.69
N ALA A 249 12.73 -7.38 -21.77
CA ALA A 249 12.74 -7.92 -23.12
C ALA A 249 13.91 -8.92 -23.24
N ALA A 250 13.59 -10.20 -23.31
CA ALA A 250 14.50 -11.18 -23.87
C ALA A 250 14.67 -10.86 -25.38
N GLY A 251 15.55 -9.90 -25.71
CA GLY A 251 16.17 -9.77 -27.03
C GLY A 251 15.48 -8.93 -28.10
N GLY A 252 14.65 -7.93 -27.73
CA GLY A 252 13.77 -7.24 -28.69
C GLY A 252 13.96 -5.74 -28.92
N GLY A 253 15.08 -5.10 -28.56
CA GLY A 253 15.40 -3.71 -28.97
C GLY A 253 14.42 -2.58 -28.56
N VAL A 254 13.37 -2.87 -27.79
CA VAL A 254 12.37 -1.90 -27.33
C VAL A 254 12.44 -1.85 -25.80
N THR A 255 12.43 -0.64 -25.23
CA THR A 255 12.38 -0.44 -23.79
C THR A 255 10.97 -0.70 -23.29
N ASN A 256 10.87 -1.57 -22.29
CA ASN A 256 9.63 -1.94 -21.63
C ASN A 256 9.61 -1.27 -20.26
N ALA A 257 8.52 -0.58 -19.96
CA ALA A 257 8.23 -0.02 -18.65
C ALA A 257 7.15 -0.87 -17.96
N GLY A 258 7.28 -1.02 -16.64
CA GLY A 258 6.14 -1.44 -15.83
C GLY A 258 5.03 -0.37 -15.85
N LEU A 259 3.88 -0.69 -15.28
CA LEU A 259 2.79 0.28 -15.15
C LEU A 259 3.15 1.36 -14.13
N ASN A 260 3.09 2.61 -14.54
CA ASN A 260 2.98 3.76 -13.63
C ASN A 260 1.52 4.25 -13.65
N GLY A 261 0.74 3.88 -12.64
CA GLY A 261 -0.71 4.04 -12.65
C GLY A 261 -1.42 3.24 -11.56
N GLU A 262 -2.75 3.18 -11.64
CA GLU A 262 -3.62 2.45 -10.73
C GLU A 262 -4.36 1.32 -11.47
N VAL A 263 -4.60 0.19 -10.80
CA VAL A 263 -5.44 -0.91 -11.29
C VAL A 263 -6.52 -1.23 -10.26
N ALA A 264 -7.78 -1.37 -10.66
CA ALA A 264 -8.88 -1.58 -9.69
C ALA A 264 -9.28 -3.05 -9.46
N GLY A 265 -8.95 -3.92 -10.41
CA GLY A 265 -9.16 -5.35 -10.27
C GLY A 265 -8.81 -6.06 -11.56
N VAL A 266 -8.60 -7.36 -11.44
CA VAL A 266 -8.36 -8.25 -12.59
C VAL A 266 -9.30 -9.43 -12.52
N ALA A 267 -9.91 -9.76 -13.64
CA ALA A 267 -10.75 -10.94 -13.80
C ALA A 267 -10.21 -11.83 -14.92
N ILE A 268 -10.22 -13.14 -14.66
CA ILE A 268 -9.84 -14.15 -15.64
C ILE A 268 -10.98 -15.14 -15.80
N TRP A 269 -11.40 -15.35 -17.04
CA TRP A 269 -12.50 -16.23 -17.40
C TRP A 269 -12.01 -17.35 -18.31
N ASP A 270 -12.54 -18.55 -18.07
CA ASP A 270 -12.44 -19.67 -19.00
C ASP A 270 -13.65 -19.69 -19.95
N SER A 271 -13.91 -18.54 -20.57
CA SER A 271 -14.96 -18.36 -21.57
C SER A 271 -14.75 -17.07 -22.34
N LEU A 272 -15.23 -17.01 -23.59
CA LEU A 272 -15.32 -15.76 -24.33
C LEU A 272 -16.41 -14.87 -23.71
N ARG A 273 -16.06 -13.61 -23.43
CA ARG A 273 -17.00 -12.56 -23.03
C ARG A 273 -17.35 -11.68 -24.23
N SER A 274 -18.63 -11.36 -24.42
CA SER A 274 -19.08 -10.36 -25.41
C SER A 274 -18.75 -8.94 -24.94
N GLY A 275 -18.76 -7.95 -25.85
CA GLY A 275 -18.58 -6.54 -25.47
C GLY A 275 -19.58 -6.07 -24.40
N SER A 276 -20.84 -6.48 -24.48
CA SER A 276 -21.85 -6.19 -23.46
C SER A 276 -21.58 -6.86 -22.11
N GLN A 277 -21.02 -8.07 -22.12
CA GLN A 277 -20.61 -8.78 -20.92
C GLN A 277 -19.42 -8.08 -20.27
N ILE A 278 -18.40 -7.71 -21.05
CA ILE A 278 -17.22 -6.96 -20.60
C ILE A 278 -17.63 -5.60 -20.02
N GLN A 279 -18.61 -4.93 -20.62
CA GLN A 279 -19.14 -3.68 -20.07
C GLN A 279 -19.79 -3.90 -18.69
N SER A 280 -20.64 -4.91 -18.56
CA SER A 280 -21.26 -5.28 -17.27
C SER A 280 -20.23 -5.72 -16.23
N ASP A 281 -19.21 -6.48 -16.65
CA ASP A 281 -18.13 -6.93 -15.77
C ASP A 281 -17.31 -5.75 -15.28
N SER A 282 -17.03 -4.77 -16.15
CA SER A 282 -16.29 -3.58 -15.77
C SER A 282 -17.00 -2.79 -14.67
N GLN A 283 -18.34 -2.69 -14.71
CA GLN A 283 -19.12 -2.07 -13.64
C GLN A 283 -19.03 -2.89 -12.34
N ALA A 284 -19.11 -4.22 -12.44
CA ALA A 284 -19.01 -5.10 -11.29
C ALA A 284 -17.58 -5.15 -10.68
N ILE A 285 -16.54 -5.02 -11.50
CA ILE A 285 -15.14 -4.86 -11.09
C ILE A 285 -14.98 -3.57 -10.29
N GLN A 286 -15.51 -2.46 -10.79
CA GLN A 286 -15.49 -1.17 -10.09
C GLN A 286 -16.24 -1.22 -8.75
N ALA A 287 -17.33 -1.99 -8.70
CA ALA A 287 -18.12 -2.19 -7.49
C ALA A 287 -17.58 -3.27 -6.54
N GLY A 288 -16.47 -3.95 -6.88
CA GLY A 288 -15.92 -5.01 -6.04
C GLY A 288 -16.78 -6.29 -5.96
N SER A 289 -17.71 -6.48 -6.88
CA SER A 289 -18.83 -7.43 -6.76
C SER A 289 -18.88 -8.51 -7.86
N LEU A 290 -17.84 -8.59 -8.69
CA LEU A 290 -17.80 -9.50 -9.83
C LEU A 290 -17.91 -10.97 -9.40
N SER A 291 -18.83 -11.70 -10.03
CA SER A 291 -19.06 -13.13 -9.83
C SER A 291 -19.61 -13.79 -11.10
N GLY A 292 -19.38 -15.10 -11.29
CA GLY A 292 -19.90 -15.83 -12.44
C GLY A 292 -19.42 -17.28 -12.55
N GLY A 293 -20.17 -18.12 -13.27
CA GLY A 293 -19.94 -19.58 -13.31
C GLY A 293 -18.65 -20.04 -14.03
N ASN A 294 -18.10 -19.22 -14.94
CA ASN A 294 -16.84 -19.49 -15.65
C ASN A 294 -15.70 -18.55 -15.22
N LEU A 295 -15.92 -17.77 -14.16
CA LEU A 295 -14.91 -16.91 -13.55
C LEU A 295 -13.91 -17.79 -12.81
N GLN A 296 -12.67 -17.79 -13.29
CA GLN A 296 -11.60 -18.62 -12.72
C GLN A 296 -10.92 -17.90 -11.57
N GLY A 297 -10.85 -16.57 -11.67
CA GLY A 297 -10.40 -15.72 -10.58
C GLY A 297 -10.84 -14.29 -10.79
N TYR A 298 -11.24 -13.66 -9.69
CA TYR A 298 -11.40 -12.22 -9.61
C TYR A 298 -10.65 -11.70 -8.39
N TRP A 299 -9.75 -10.77 -8.65
CA TRP A 299 -8.93 -10.13 -7.65
C TRP A 299 -9.36 -8.68 -7.55
N ASN A 300 -10.11 -8.41 -6.49
CA ASN A 300 -10.49 -7.07 -6.11
C ASN A 300 -9.37 -6.45 -5.28
N PHE A 301 -8.86 -5.30 -5.70
CA PHE A 301 -7.77 -4.63 -5.01
C PHE A 301 -8.24 -3.66 -3.91
N SER A 302 -9.55 -3.45 -3.78
CA SER A 302 -10.15 -2.70 -2.67
C SER A 302 -10.11 -3.42 -1.32
N SER A 303 -9.70 -4.70 -1.29
CA SER A 303 -9.61 -5.54 -0.08
C SER A 303 -8.19 -6.04 0.21
N ALA A 304 -7.17 -5.48 -0.45
CA ALA A 304 -5.79 -5.90 -0.29
C ALA A 304 -5.21 -5.50 1.08
N SER A 305 -4.79 -6.49 1.87
CA SER A 305 -4.00 -6.30 3.11
C SER A 305 -2.91 -7.38 3.18
N GLY A 306 -1.77 -7.10 3.82
CA GLY A 306 -0.79 -8.13 4.20
C GLY A 306 -0.01 -8.83 3.07
N GLY A 307 0.19 -8.21 1.89
CA GLY A 307 1.04 -8.79 0.83
C GLY A 307 0.49 -10.07 0.17
N THR A 308 -0.73 -10.50 0.49
CA THR A 308 -1.42 -11.61 -0.18
C THR A 308 -2.86 -11.23 -0.47
N ILE A 309 -3.20 -11.08 -1.74
CA ILE A 309 -4.58 -10.77 -2.16
C ILE A 309 -5.25 -12.10 -2.53
N THR A 310 -6.15 -12.56 -1.67
CA THR A 310 -6.93 -13.77 -1.94
C THR A 310 -8.09 -13.41 -2.88
N PRO A 311 -8.31 -14.14 -4.00
CA PRO A 311 -9.40 -13.83 -4.91
C PRO A 311 -10.76 -13.98 -4.23
N THR A 312 -11.71 -13.09 -4.58
CA THR A 312 -13.09 -13.12 -4.07
C THR A 312 -13.83 -14.39 -4.54
N THR A 313 -13.39 -14.97 -5.67
CA THR A 313 -13.88 -16.24 -6.22
C THR A 313 -12.72 -16.98 -6.90
N GLY A 314 -12.52 -18.28 -6.64
CA GLY A 314 -11.41 -19.08 -7.20
C GLY A 314 -10.47 -19.68 -6.14
N SER A 315 -9.51 -20.52 -6.54
CA SER A 315 -8.69 -21.34 -5.62
C SER A 315 -7.22 -20.92 -5.47
N VAL A 316 -6.78 -19.77 -6.02
CA VAL A 316 -5.36 -19.40 -5.99
C VAL A 316 -5.14 -17.96 -5.52
N ALA A 317 -4.47 -17.83 -4.36
CA ALA A 317 -4.07 -16.55 -3.77
C ALA A 317 -2.95 -15.85 -4.57
N MET A 318 -2.93 -14.52 -4.60
CA MET A 318 -1.82 -13.72 -5.13
C MET A 318 -0.70 -13.64 -4.12
N VAL A 319 0.55 -13.76 -4.56
CA VAL A 319 1.74 -13.45 -3.75
C VAL A 319 2.26 -12.08 -4.19
N ASN A 320 2.15 -11.06 -3.33
CA ASN A 320 2.80 -9.77 -3.50
C ASN A 320 4.04 -9.75 -2.60
N ASN A 321 5.22 -9.86 -3.21
CA ASN A 321 6.45 -9.94 -2.44
C ASN A 321 7.64 -9.25 -3.13
N SER A 322 7.63 -7.91 -3.20
CA SER A 322 8.82 -7.12 -2.82
C SER A 322 8.56 -5.61 -2.87
N THR A 323 9.05 -4.94 -1.82
CA THR A 323 9.03 -3.49 -1.53
C THR A 323 7.67 -2.95 -1.05
N PRO A 324 7.62 -2.41 0.18
CA PRO A 324 6.37 -1.98 0.81
C PRO A 324 5.79 -0.82 0.03
N PHE A 325 4.45 -0.79 -0.02
CA PHE A 325 3.66 0.36 -0.42
C PHE A 325 4.35 1.68 -0.05
N THR A 326 4.64 2.51 -1.05
CA THR A 326 4.72 3.96 -0.88
C THR A 326 3.53 4.54 -1.62
N GLU A 327 2.32 4.33 -1.10
CA GLU A 327 1.26 5.34 -1.02
C GLU A 327 0.04 4.82 -0.25
N ALA A 328 -0.52 5.73 0.55
CA ALA A 328 -1.48 5.51 1.61
C ALA A 328 -2.86 5.06 1.10
N LEU A 329 -3.35 3.92 1.61
CA LEU A 329 -4.75 3.51 1.48
C LEU A 329 -5.62 4.58 2.14
N THR A 330 -6.52 5.22 1.39
CA THR A 330 -7.50 6.16 1.94
C THR A 330 -8.84 5.43 2.09
N ALA A 331 -9.16 5.02 3.30
CA ALA A 331 -10.42 4.32 3.59
C ALA A 331 -11.51 5.29 4.10
N ALA A 332 -12.77 4.86 4.06
CA ALA A 332 -13.85 5.60 4.72
C ALA A 332 -13.57 5.68 6.23
N ILE A 333 -13.75 6.87 6.81
CA ILE A 333 -13.48 7.17 8.22
C ILE A 333 -14.11 6.12 9.16
N GLY A 334 -13.26 5.43 9.94
CA GLY A 334 -13.71 4.45 10.94
C GLY A 334 -13.75 2.99 10.49
N SER A 335 -13.21 2.67 9.30
CA SER A 335 -13.03 1.30 8.81
C SER A 335 -11.98 0.51 9.63
N SER A 336 -12.03 -0.83 9.56
CA SER A 336 -11.08 -1.73 10.24
C SER A 336 -10.17 -2.43 9.23
N LEU A 337 -8.89 -2.54 9.59
CA LEU A 337 -7.88 -3.32 8.88
C LEU A 337 -7.51 -4.53 9.73
N THR A 338 -7.53 -5.73 9.15
CA THR A 338 -7.24 -6.97 9.88
C THR A 338 -6.14 -7.76 9.17
N GLY A 339 -5.09 -8.12 9.91
CA GLY A 339 -4.02 -9.01 9.48
C GLY A 339 -4.40 -10.48 9.58
N THR A 340 -3.41 -11.34 9.44
CA THR A 340 -3.54 -12.78 9.33
C THR A 340 -3.20 -13.47 10.65
N GLY A 341 -3.08 -14.81 10.64
CA GLY A 341 -2.55 -15.56 11.79
C GLY A 341 -1.03 -15.78 11.73
N THR A 342 -0.34 -15.07 10.84
CA THR A 342 1.12 -15.11 10.66
C THR A 342 1.71 -13.70 10.61
N ALA A 343 3.03 -13.59 10.78
CA ALA A 343 3.73 -12.31 10.77
C ALA A 343 3.41 -11.42 9.55
N ASP A 344 2.89 -10.23 9.80
CA ASP A 344 2.42 -9.27 8.82
C ASP A 344 3.24 -7.96 8.84
N ILE A 345 3.32 -7.30 7.68
CA ILE A 345 3.75 -5.90 7.60
C ILE A 345 2.56 -5.09 7.08
N ILE A 346 1.99 -4.28 7.95
CA ILE A 346 0.77 -3.51 7.72
C ILE A 346 1.14 -2.04 7.58
N ASP A 347 0.93 -1.44 6.41
CA ASP A 347 0.98 0.02 6.25
C ASP A 347 -0.45 0.56 6.26
N VAL A 348 -0.79 1.32 7.30
CA VAL A 348 -2.17 1.69 7.62
C VAL A 348 -2.73 2.69 6.62
N GLY A 349 -1.91 3.60 6.09
CA GLY A 349 -2.43 4.73 5.32
C GLY A 349 -3.37 5.62 6.14
N THR A 350 -4.38 6.23 5.49
CA THR A 350 -5.29 7.21 6.10
C THR A 350 -6.74 6.69 6.17
N GLY A 351 -7.52 7.19 7.13
CA GLY A 351 -8.97 6.95 7.19
C GLY A 351 -9.43 5.67 7.92
N PHE A 352 -8.51 4.77 8.29
CA PHE A 352 -8.86 3.64 9.17
C PHE A 352 -9.10 4.11 10.61
N GLY A 353 -10.15 3.56 11.23
CA GLY A 353 -10.38 3.70 12.66
C GLY A 353 -9.63 2.63 13.45
N THR A 354 -9.57 1.40 12.93
CA THR A 354 -9.08 0.25 13.69
C THR A 354 -8.08 -0.54 12.89
N VAL A 355 -7.01 -1.00 13.54
CA VAL A 355 -6.08 -2.01 13.02
C VAL A 355 -6.03 -3.17 14.00
N ASP A 356 -6.08 -4.39 13.48
CA ASP A 356 -5.86 -5.64 14.20
C ASP A 356 -4.90 -6.51 13.42
N ALA A 357 -3.64 -6.63 13.84
CA ALA A 357 -2.64 -7.36 13.08
C ALA A 357 -2.79 -8.89 13.18
N GLY A 358 -3.58 -9.38 14.14
CA GLY A 358 -3.95 -10.79 14.24
C GLY A 358 -2.95 -11.59 15.07
N GLY A 359 -2.26 -12.56 14.47
CA GLY A 359 -1.22 -13.32 15.18
C GLY A 359 0.02 -13.43 14.33
N GLY A 360 1.19 -13.60 14.94
CA GLY A 360 2.46 -13.43 14.25
C GLY A 360 3.31 -12.38 14.93
N ASN A 361 4.47 -12.08 14.36
CA ASN A 361 5.29 -10.97 14.79
C ASN A 361 5.11 -9.85 13.78
N ASP A 362 4.28 -8.88 14.10
CA ASP A 362 3.73 -7.95 13.13
C ASP A 362 4.45 -6.61 13.15
N THR A 363 4.42 -5.91 12.01
CA THR A 363 4.94 -4.53 11.87
C THR A 363 3.86 -3.63 11.32
N ILE A 364 3.32 -2.75 12.14
CA ILE A 364 2.25 -1.80 11.82
C ILE A 364 2.87 -0.42 11.57
N LYS A 365 2.69 0.19 10.40
CA LYS A 365 3.25 1.49 10.01
C LYS A 365 2.13 2.51 9.82
N LEU A 366 2.27 3.68 10.41
CA LEU A 366 1.28 4.75 10.35
C LEU A 366 1.93 6.13 10.57
N SER A 367 1.24 7.22 10.24
CA SER A 367 1.70 8.57 10.59
C SER A 367 1.14 9.04 11.94
N GLY A 368 1.78 10.05 12.55
CA GLY A 368 1.24 10.71 13.74
C GLY A 368 -0.15 11.33 13.51
N SER A 369 -0.42 11.83 12.29
CA SER A 369 -1.75 12.32 11.91
C SER A 369 -2.79 11.20 11.86
N ASP A 370 -2.42 10.02 11.36
CA ASP A 370 -3.34 8.88 11.29
C ASP A 370 -3.66 8.40 12.70
N LEU A 371 -2.63 8.21 13.54
CA LEU A 371 -2.78 7.83 14.94
C LEU A 371 -3.73 8.77 15.69
N ALA A 372 -3.73 10.07 15.40
CA ALA A 372 -4.64 11.02 16.03
C ALA A 372 -6.13 10.72 15.71
N THR A 373 -6.43 10.23 14.51
CA THR A 373 -7.78 9.93 14.04
C THR A 373 -8.27 8.51 14.34
N MET A 374 -7.35 7.57 14.59
CA MET A 374 -7.67 6.17 14.88
C MET A 374 -8.37 5.98 16.23
N THR A 375 -9.10 4.88 16.36
CA THR A 375 -9.73 4.40 17.60
C THR A 375 -8.86 3.37 18.33
N THR A 376 -8.26 2.41 17.63
CA THR A 376 -7.44 1.35 18.25
C THR A 376 -6.46 0.70 17.27
N ILE A 377 -5.35 0.20 17.81
CA ILE A 377 -4.30 -0.54 17.12
C ILE A 377 -4.00 -1.78 17.98
N ILE A 378 -4.23 -2.95 17.42
CA ILE A 378 -4.06 -4.24 18.08
C ILE A 378 -2.91 -4.96 17.35
N GLY A 379 -1.82 -5.28 18.04
CA GLY A 379 -0.75 -6.13 17.49
C GLY A 379 -1.15 -7.61 17.53
N GLY A 380 -1.71 -8.04 18.65
CA GLY A 380 -2.34 -9.35 18.75
C GLY A 380 -1.41 -10.37 19.38
N ALA A 381 -1.22 -11.54 18.75
CA ALA A 381 -0.46 -12.63 19.34
C ALA A 381 0.95 -12.77 18.73
N GLY A 382 1.97 -12.30 19.44
CA GLY A 382 3.37 -12.54 19.12
C GLY A 382 4.24 -11.42 19.67
N THR A 383 5.24 -10.98 18.91
CA THR A 383 6.03 -9.79 19.22
C THR A 383 5.86 -8.77 18.13
N ASP A 384 5.16 -7.69 18.45
CA ASP A 384 4.61 -6.76 17.48
C ASP A 384 5.26 -5.38 17.59
N THR A 385 5.41 -4.72 16.45
CA THR A 385 6.05 -3.41 16.31
C THR A 385 5.09 -2.43 15.67
N ALA A 386 4.90 -1.25 16.27
CA ALA A 386 4.25 -0.12 15.64
C ALA A 386 5.27 0.97 15.29
N ILE A 387 5.32 1.39 14.03
CA ILE A 387 6.18 2.46 13.51
C ILE A 387 5.33 3.70 13.23
N VAL A 388 5.48 4.73 14.06
CA VAL A 388 4.78 6.02 13.90
C VAL A 388 5.72 7.03 13.26
N ALA A 389 5.50 7.31 11.98
CA ALA A 389 6.25 8.29 11.22
C ALA A 389 5.75 9.72 11.52
N ASN A 390 6.69 10.66 11.67
CA ASN A 390 6.40 12.05 12.02
C ASN A 390 5.49 12.14 13.24
N ALA A 391 5.80 11.38 14.29
CA ALA A 391 4.91 11.12 15.41
C ALA A 391 4.40 12.39 16.10
N GLY A 392 5.21 13.45 16.17
CA GLY A 392 4.84 14.66 16.89
C GLY A 392 4.55 14.33 18.35
N THR A 393 3.34 14.61 18.83
CA THR A 393 2.93 14.28 20.20
C THR A 393 2.04 13.04 20.22
N ILE A 394 2.54 11.97 20.82
CA ILE A 394 1.77 10.80 21.26
C ILE A 394 1.45 11.01 22.74
N ASP A 395 0.29 11.58 23.03
CA ASP A 395 -0.19 11.76 24.41
C ASP A 395 -0.74 10.44 25.00
N ASP A 396 -1.14 10.45 26.28
CA ASP A 396 -1.69 9.26 26.97
C ASP A 396 -2.95 8.71 26.28
N THR A 397 -3.72 9.55 25.60
CA THR A 397 -4.92 9.13 24.87
C THR A 397 -4.54 8.40 23.58
N ALA A 398 -3.58 8.93 22.82
CA ALA A 398 -3.05 8.30 21.61
C ALA A 398 -2.28 7.02 21.94
N ALA A 399 -1.48 7.03 23.01
CA ALA A 399 -0.80 5.85 23.51
C ALA A 399 -1.82 4.76 23.90
N GLY A 400 -2.92 5.11 24.58
CA GLY A 400 -3.97 4.16 24.96
C GLY A 400 -4.69 3.46 23.81
N LYS A 401 -4.39 3.80 22.55
CA LYS A 401 -4.92 3.11 21.36
C LYS A 401 -4.19 1.79 21.07
N PHE A 402 -2.93 1.67 21.51
CA PHE A 402 -2.10 0.47 21.28
C PHE A 402 -2.45 -0.64 22.29
N THR A 403 -2.62 -1.86 21.78
CA THR A 403 -2.82 -3.06 22.60
C THR A 403 -2.05 -4.22 21.99
N GLY A 404 -1.32 -4.99 22.81
CA GLY A 404 -0.49 -6.10 22.33
C GLY A 404 0.58 -5.65 21.32
N VAL A 405 1.17 -4.47 21.51
CA VAL A 405 2.31 -3.99 20.72
C VAL A 405 3.50 -3.87 21.66
N GLU A 406 4.57 -4.61 21.41
CA GLU A 406 5.73 -4.64 22.30
C GLU A 406 6.76 -3.56 21.98
N THR A 407 6.89 -3.18 20.70
CA THR A 407 7.84 -2.16 20.26
C THR A 407 7.12 -0.98 19.61
N LEU A 408 7.30 0.22 20.13
CA LEU A 408 6.87 1.46 19.50
C LEU A 408 8.09 2.17 18.89
N THR A 409 8.23 2.12 17.57
CA THR A 409 9.21 2.92 16.84
C THR A 409 8.63 4.28 16.49
N VAL A 410 9.34 5.35 16.82
CA VAL A 410 8.97 6.73 16.43
C VAL A 410 10.06 7.32 15.55
N THR A 411 9.65 8.04 14.50
CA THR A 411 10.60 8.69 13.58
C THR A 411 10.19 10.13 13.28
N GLY A 412 11.17 10.96 12.91
CA GLY A 412 10.93 12.35 12.50
C GLY A 412 12.05 13.31 12.92
N GLY A 413 12.11 14.46 12.24
CA GLY A 413 13.06 15.53 12.57
C GLY A 413 12.49 16.64 13.48
N ALA A 414 11.17 16.66 13.70
CA ALA A 414 10.52 17.62 14.59
C ALA A 414 10.59 17.16 16.06
N ALA A 415 10.31 18.08 16.98
CA ALA A 415 10.16 17.73 18.39
C ALA A 415 9.05 16.67 18.54
N THR A 416 9.40 15.58 19.21
CA THR A 416 8.56 14.40 19.41
C THR A 416 8.37 14.17 20.90
N SER A 417 7.14 13.91 21.35
CA SER A 417 6.85 13.52 22.72
C SER A 417 6.01 12.25 22.77
N VAL A 418 6.34 11.36 23.70
CA VAL A 418 5.62 10.11 23.95
C VAL A 418 5.26 10.06 25.43
N THR A 419 3.98 9.94 25.75
CA THR A 419 3.49 9.91 27.14
C THR A 419 2.65 8.66 27.37
N PHE A 420 3.07 7.82 28.31
CA PHE A 420 2.30 6.67 28.81
C PHE A 420 1.80 6.98 30.23
N GLY A 421 0.55 7.44 30.32
CA GLY A 421 -0.11 7.83 31.56
C GLY A 421 -0.99 6.74 32.16
N ALA A 422 -2.16 7.13 32.68
CA ALA A 422 -3.09 6.22 33.34
C ALA A 422 -4.04 5.51 32.36
N LEU A 423 -4.23 6.08 31.16
CA LEU A 423 -5.06 5.52 30.09
C LEU A 423 -4.27 4.53 29.22
N GLY A 424 -2.95 4.67 29.10
CA GLY A 424 -2.04 3.69 28.50
C GLY A 424 -1.85 2.38 29.28
N ARG A 425 -2.85 2.00 30.09
CA ARG A 425 -2.75 0.99 31.18
C ARG A 425 -2.54 -0.46 30.72
N TYR A 426 -2.44 -0.72 29.42
CA TYR A 426 -2.40 -2.06 28.82
C TYR A 426 -1.43 -2.21 27.64
N ASN A 427 -0.53 -1.25 27.44
CA ASN A 427 -0.04 -1.06 26.08
C ASN A 427 0.96 -2.11 25.57
N GLY A 428 1.44 -3.05 26.39
CA GLY A 428 2.40 -4.08 25.97
C GLY A 428 3.79 -3.55 25.61
N VAL A 429 3.89 -2.25 25.29
CA VAL A 429 5.09 -1.58 24.85
C VAL A 429 6.14 -1.65 25.95
N ASN A 430 7.17 -2.46 25.69
CA ASN A 430 8.34 -2.57 26.54
C ASN A 430 9.55 -1.83 25.93
N THR A 431 9.47 -1.49 24.64
CA THR A 431 10.54 -0.82 23.92
C THR A 431 10.00 0.39 23.15
N ILE A 432 10.61 1.54 23.37
CA ILE A 432 10.43 2.74 22.54
C ILE A 432 11.69 2.90 21.70
N ASP A 433 11.58 2.64 20.41
CA ASP A 433 12.69 2.85 19.48
C ASP A 433 12.60 4.24 18.84
N ALA A 434 13.40 5.16 19.34
CA ALA A 434 13.54 6.51 18.81
C ALA A 434 14.92 6.74 18.16
N SER A 435 15.61 5.66 17.77
CA SER A 435 16.95 5.71 17.17
C SER A 435 17.03 6.62 15.94
N ALA A 436 15.93 6.74 15.19
CA ALA A 436 15.81 7.57 13.99
C ALA A 436 15.30 9.00 14.26
N VAL A 437 15.05 9.38 15.52
CA VAL A 437 14.64 10.74 15.88
C VAL A 437 15.87 11.65 15.96
N THR A 438 15.86 12.71 15.16
CA THR A 438 16.93 13.73 15.15
C THR A 438 16.52 15.03 15.84
N GLY A 439 15.20 15.24 16.03
CA GLY A 439 14.65 16.34 16.82
C GLY A 439 14.69 16.08 18.33
N ASN A 440 14.13 17.01 19.12
CA ASN A 440 14.02 16.82 20.57
C ASN A 440 13.00 15.71 20.87
N LEU A 441 13.38 14.72 21.67
CA LEU A 441 12.52 13.67 22.18
C LEU A 441 12.22 13.89 23.66
N THR A 442 10.97 13.71 24.06
CA THR A 442 10.57 13.61 25.47
C THR A 442 9.71 12.37 25.69
N VAL A 443 10.12 11.49 26.59
CA VAL A 443 9.40 10.28 26.97
C VAL A 443 9.00 10.39 28.44
N GLU A 444 7.71 10.32 28.71
CA GLU A 444 7.15 10.37 30.06
C GLU A 444 6.36 9.09 30.32
N THR A 445 6.70 8.36 31.36
CA THR A 445 5.94 7.17 31.77
C THR A 445 5.44 7.33 33.20
N SER A 446 4.21 6.91 33.46
CA SER A 446 3.63 6.98 34.81
C SER A 446 4.19 5.89 35.72
N ALA A 447 4.03 6.05 37.03
CA ALA A 447 4.43 5.04 38.02
C ALA A 447 3.73 3.66 37.87
N ASN A 448 2.73 3.55 36.99
CA ASN A 448 2.06 2.28 36.69
C ASN A 448 2.63 1.59 35.44
N PHE A 449 3.46 2.28 34.66
CA PHE A 449 4.24 1.69 33.58
C PHE A 449 5.43 0.97 34.22
N ASN A 450 5.60 -0.31 33.92
CA ASN A 450 6.60 -1.16 34.58
C ASN A 450 7.66 -1.60 33.57
N GLY A 451 8.83 -0.98 33.63
CA GLY A 451 10.00 -1.34 32.84
C GLY A 451 9.87 -1.02 31.35
N VAL A 452 10.63 -0.03 30.90
CA VAL A 452 10.70 0.36 29.49
C VAL A 452 12.14 0.56 29.04
N THR A 453 12.45 0.09 27.85
CA THR A 453 13.71 0.38 27.16
C THR A 453 13.50 1.49 26.14
N LEU A 454 14.16 2.63 26.32
CA LEU A 454 14.25 3.67 25.30
C LEU A 454 15.53 3.49 24.49
N VAL A 455 15.41 3.29 23.18
CA VAL A 455 16.53 3.43 22.25
C VAL A 455 16.56 4.87 21.76
N ALA A 456 17.46 5.69 22.31
CA ALA A 456 17.53 7.13 22.06
C ALA A 456 18.26 7.45 20.76
N GLY A 457 17.71 8.39 19.98
CA GLY A 457 18.33 8.97 18.79
C GLY A 457 19.32 10.09 19.12
N SER A 458 19.73 10.84 18.10
CA SER A 458 20.84 11.81 18.21
C SER A 458 20.45 13.22 18.68
N GLY A 459 19.15 13.51 18.81
CA GLY A 459 18.65 14.81 19.29
C GLY A 459 18.76 15.00 20.80
N TYR A 460 18.13 16.06 21.33
CA TYR A 460 17.94 16.20 22.77
C TYR A 460 16.92 15.16 23.24
N ASN A 461 17.30 14.24 24.11
CA ASN A 461 16.39 13.21 24.61
C ASN A 461 16.12 13.47 26.09
N SER A 462 14.86 13.40 26.51
CA SER A 462 14.47 13.45 27.92
C SER A 462 13.62 12.22 28.22
N MET A 463 13.91 11.51 29.30
CA MET A 463 13.10 10.40 29.77
C MET A 463 12.82 10.52 31.26
N ASN A 464 11.56 10.43 31.64
CA ASN A 464 11.13 10.30 33.02
C ASN A 464 10.43 8.94 33.16
N ALA A 465 11.15 8.01 33.75
CA ALA A 465 10.73 6.62 33.84
C ALA A 465 9.82 6.37 35.05
N GLY A 466 9.08 5.27 34.98
CA GLY A 466 7.97 4.93 35.84
C GLY A 466 8.43 4.05 37.00
N ALA A 467 7.74 2.92 37.18
CA ALA A 467 8.20 1.86 38.06
C ALA A 467 8.85 0.75 37.22
N GLY A 468 9.43 -0.26 37.87
CA GLY A 468 10.06 -1.39 37.17
C GLY A 468 11.54 -1.17 36.93
N VAL A 469 12.11 -1.93 36.01
CA VAL A 469 13.51 -1.78 35.57
C VAL A 469 13.49 -1.04 34.24
N ASP A 470 13.88 0.23 34.28
CA ASP A 470 13.85 1.12 33.13
C ASP A 470 15.26 1.29 32.54
N ALA A 471 15.36 1.18 31.22
CA ALA A 471 16.62 1.21 30.50
C ALA A 471 16.64 2.33 29.44
N VAL A 472 17.79 2.98 29.27
CA VAL A 472 18.06 3.84 28.11
C VAL A 472 19.27 3.31 27.35
N ARG A 473 19.11 3.07 26.06
CA ARG A 473 20.17 2.72 25.13
C ARG A 473 20.44 3.87 24.19
N VAL A 474 21.65 4.42 24.30
CA VAL A 474 22.09 5.56 23.50
C VAL A 474 22.89 5.06 22.31
N LEU A 475 22.36 5.27 21.10
CA LEU A 475 23.09 5.00 19.86
C LEU A 475 23.85 6.25 19.44
N SER A 476 25.15 6.29 19.71
CA SER A 476 26.01 7.38 19.27
C SER A 476 27.30 6.81 18.68
N SER A 477 27.73 7.30 17.53
CA SER A 477 29.03 6.94 16.94
C SER A 477 30.21 7.77 17.48
N GLU A 478 29.97 8.78 18.33
CA GLU A 478 30.97 9.80 18.68
C GLU A 478 31.76 9.47 19.96
N SER A 479 33.07 9.64 19.90
CA SER A 479 34.07 9.14 20.87
C SER A 479 34.02 9.74 22.29
N GLU A 480 33.36 10.87 22.51
CA GLU A 480 33.43 11.59 23.80
C GLU A 480 32.05 12.04 24.28
N THR A 481 31.65 11.60 25.47
CA THR A 481 30.41 11.99 26.14
C THR A 481 30.76 12.44 27.55
N THR A 482 30.50 13.71 27.90
CA THR A 482 30.71 14.22 29.28
C THR A 482 29.36 14.23 29.99
N LEU A 483 29.29 13.64 31.19
CA LEU A 483 28.04 13.49 31.93
C LEU A 483 28.17 14.06 33.34
N SER A 484 27.05 14.51 33.86
CA SER A 484 26.92 14.98 35.24
C SER A 484 25.50 14.69 35.72
N GLY A 485 25.34 14.21 36.96
CA GLY A 485 24.04 13.96 37.57
C GLY A 485 23.82 14.79 38.83
N PHE A 486 22.56 15.12 39.11
CA PHE A 486 22.09 15.73 40.35
C PHE A 486 20.81 15.03 40.81
N SER A 487 20.79 14.49 42.04
CA SER A 487 19.61 13.98 42.77
C SER A 487 18.46 13.43 41.92
N GLY A 488 18.59 12.20 41.41
CA GLY A 488 17.51 11.50 40.69
C GLY A 488 17.42 11.85 39.21
N GLN A 489 18.17 12.86 38.76
CA GLN A 489 18.32 13.27 37.37
C GLN A 489 19.75 13.04 36.88
N PHE A 490 19.86 12.39 35.73
CA PHE A 490 21.10 12.23 34.98
C PHE A 490 21.09 13.14 33.76
N SER A 491 22.24 13.70 33.39
CA SER A 491 22.38 14.51 32.17
C SER A 491 23.67 14.19 31.43
N ALA A 492 23.54 13.86 30.14
CA ALA A 492 24.62 13.64 29.20
C ALA A 492 24.73 14.80 28.22
N SER A 493 25.95 15.19 27.86
CA SER A 493 26.20 16.10 26.74
C SER A 493 27.16 15.45 25.74
N PHE A 494 26.88 15.63 24.46
CA PHE A 494 27.66 15.04 23.37
C PHE A 494 28.58 16.06 22.70
N THR A 495 29.73 15.60 22.19
CA THR A 495 30.66 16.38 21.36
C THR A 495 30.61 15.93 19.88
N GLY A 496 31.48 16.47 19.03
CA GLY A 496 31.61 16.03 17.64
C GLY A 496 30.39 16.38 16.76
N ALA A 497 29.97 15.45 15.91
CA ALA A 497 28.82 15.64 14.98
C ALA A 497 27.49 15.90 15.70
N TYR A 498 27.40 15.56 16.99
CA TYR A 498 26.21 15.76 17.84
C TYR A 498 26.44 16.84 18.91
N ALA A 499 27.38 17.76 18.69
CA ALA A 499 27.66 18.85 19.62
C ALA A 499 26.39 19.67 19.94
N GLY A 500 26.04 19.70 21.22
CA GLY A 500 24.83 20.38 21.73
C GLY A 500 23.69 19.43 22.06
N ALA A 501 23.65 18.20 21.56
CA ALA A 501 22.64 17.23 22.02
C ALA A 501 22.81 16.95 23.52
N THR A 502 21.69 16.73 24.21
CA THR A 502 21.67 16.41 25.65
C THR A 502 20.73 15.22 25.90
N LEU A 503 21.13 14.23 26.70
CA LEU A 503 20.21 13.21 27.23
C LEU A 503 19.94 13.53 28.70
N ILE A 504 18.68 13.62 29.09
CA ILE A 504 18.24 13.79 30.47
C ILE A 504 17.43 12.56 30.86
N THR A 505 17.77 11.91 31.97
CA THR A 505 16.96 10.79 32.48
C THR A 505 16.62 10.95 33.94
N ASN A 506 15.40 10.57 34.33
CA ASN A 506 14.96 10.47 35.71
C ASN A 506 14.38 9.07 35.95
N ASN A 507 14.63 8.49 37.12
CA ASN A 507 14.18 7.15 37.51
C ASN A 507 14.58 6.00 36.57
N VAL A 508 15.69 6.14 35.83
CA VAL A 508 16.21 5.06 34.96
C VAL A 508 17.20 4.19 35.75
N ASP A 509 17.05 2.86 35.66
CA ASP A 509 17.85 1.85 36.36
C ASP A 509 19.05 1.36 35.56
N GLU A 510 18.96 1.37 34.23
CA GLU A 510 20.00 0.87 33.33
C GLU A 510 20.33 1.87 32.20
N LEU A 511 21.62 2.04 31.93
CA LEU A 511 22.10 2.90 30.85
C LEU A 511 23.14 2.17 30.00
N TYR A 512 22.86 2.10 28.69
CA TYR A 512 23.67 1.42 27.68
C TYR A 512 24.21 2.42 26.67
N PHE A 513 25.47 2.27 26.28
CA PHE A 513 26.08 3.02 25.19
C PHE A 513 26.55 2.08 24.08
N SER A 514 26.51 2.56 22.84
CA SER A 514 27.14 1.88 21.71
C SER A 514 28.66 1.97 21.78
N ASP A 515 29.34 1.00 21.18
CA ASP A 515 30.78 0.71 21.23
C ASP A 515 31.74 1.92 21.21
N GLY A 516 32.79 1.85 22.05
CA GLY A 516 34.02 2.63 21.89
C GLY A 516 34.09 3.91 22.73
N LYS A 517 33.36 4.00 23.85
CA LYS A 517 33.03 5.31 24.47
C LYS A 517 33.66 5.55 25.82
N THR A 518 34.05 6.80 26.05
CA THR A 518 34.41 7.28 27.39
C THR A 518 33.18 7.88 28.08
N LEU A 519 32.85 7.33 29.25
CA LEU A 519 31.70 7.67 30.07
C LEU A 519 32.16 8.15 31.46
N GLY A 520 31.67 9.29 31.93
CA GLY A 520 32.00 9.82 33.28
C GLY A 520 30.75 10.13 34.09
N LEU A 521 30.43 9.36 35.13
CA LEU A 521 29.19 9.47 35.92
C LEU A 521 29.43 9.97 37.36
N SER A 522 28.53 10.82 37.85
CA SER A 522 28.42 11.20 39.26
C SER A 522 26.95 11.27 39.66
N ASN A 523 26.47 10.30 40.46
CA ASN A 523 25.09 10.21 40.95
C ASN A 523 25.08 10.29 42.50
N THR A 524 23.93 10.59 43.10
CA THR A 524 23.74 10.59 44.56
C THR A 524 22.47 9.86 45.01
N ALA A 525 21.64 9.32 44.11
CA ALA A 525 20.26 9.00 44.51
C ALA A 525 19.59 7.71 43.99
N ASN A 526 20.19 6.82 43.18
CA ASN A 526 19.59 5.51 42.88
C ASN A 526 20.61 4.49 42.37
N VAL A 527 20.28 3.20 42.52
CA VAL A 527 21.04 2.06 41.97
C VAL A 527 20.99 2.15 40.45
N LEU A 528 22.11 2.48 39.82
CA LEU A 528 22.24 2.52 38.36
C LEU A 528 23.23 1.42 37.94
N THR A 529 22.81 0.57 37.01
CA THR A 529 23.72 -0.31 36.26
C THR A 529 24.12 0.41 34.98
N VAL A 530 25.42 0.41 34.71
CA VAL A 530 26.00 1.08 33.55
C VAL A 530 26.75 0.05 32.75
N SER A 531 26.34 -0.19 31.51
CA SER A 531 26.91 -1.21 30.66
C SER A 531 27.61 -0.61 29.44
N GLY A 532 28.82 -1.10 29.19
CA GLY A 532 29.49 -1.03 27.90
C GLY A 532 28.79 -1.87 26.83
N GLY A 533 29.27 -1.74 25.60
CA GLY A 533 28.80 -2.43 24.41
C GLY A 533 29.65 -3.66 24.07
N SER A 534 30.03 -3.80 22.81
CA SER A 534 30.89 -4.88 22.29
C SER A 534 32.26 -4.40 21.83
N GLY A 535 32.56 -3.11 22.05
CA GLY A 535 33.83 -2.47 21.71
C GLY A 535 34.60 -2.04 22.95
N ASN A 536 35.73 -1.35 22.74
CA ASN A 536 36.60 -0.92 23.82
C ASN A 536 35.99 0.27 24.58
N ASP A 537 35.48 0.05 25.78
CA ASP A 537 34.77 1.07 26.54
C ASP A 537 35.58 1.61 27.72
N VAL A 538 35.48 2.91 28.01
CA VAL A 538 36.08 3.53 29.19
C VAL A 538 34.95 4.04 30.09
N VAL A 539 34.61 3.29 31.14
CA VAL A 539 33.50 3.61 32.03
C VAL A 539 34.04 4.11 33.37
N HIS A 540 33.92 5.40 33.63
CA HIS A 540 34.28 6.03 34.89
C HIS A 540 33.03 6.44 35.67
N VAL A 541 32.87 5.93 36.89
CA VAL A 541 31.74 6.23 37.77
C VAL A 541 32.21 6.73 39.13
N SER A 542 31.36 7.50 39.80
CA SER A 542 31.59 8.03 41.15
C SER A 542 30.53 7.46 42.12
N TRP A 543 30.03 8.26 43.06
CA TRP A 543 28.98 7.84 44.00
C TRP A 543 27.66 7.44 43.30
N GLY A 544 26.88 6.54 43.93
CA GLY A 544 25.53 6.18 43.49
C GLY A 544 25.44 5.34 42.21
N VAL A 545 26.49 4.60 41.87
CA VAL A 545 26.47 3.57 40.81
C VAL A 545 26.93 2.25 41.44
N ASP A 546 26.08 1.23 41.40
CA ASP A 546 26.31 -0.04 42.11
C ASP A 546 26.95 -1.10 41.20
N VAL A 547 26.70 -1.05 39.89
CA VAL A 547 27.18 -2.02 38.92
C VAL A 547 27.76 -1.33 37.70
N ILE A 548 28.99 -1.69 37.37
CA ILE A 548 29.71 -1.31 36.17
C ILE A 548 29.92 -2.59 35.37
N ASP A 549 29.34 -2.64 34.19
CA ASP A 549 29.32 -3.79 33.32
C ASP A 549 30.17 -3.48 32.07
N ALA A 550 31.19 -4.30 31.79
CA ALA A 550 32.03 -4.13 30.61
C ALA A 550 31.29 -4.38 29.28
N GLY A 551 30.13 -5.04 29.33
CA GLY A 551 29.42 -5.49 28.16
C GLY A 551 29.94 -6.83 27.64
N SER A 552 29.79 -7.05 26.33
CA SER A 552 29.91 -8.37 25.70
C SER A 552 31.27 -8.67 25.07
N GLY A 553 32.18 -7.70 25.05
CA GLY A 553 33.55 -7.83 24.55
C GLY A 553 34.19 -6.46 24.29
N GLY A 554 35.50 -6.44 24.11
CA GLY A 554 36.26 -5.19 23.99
C GLY A 554 37.51 -5.20 24.86
N ASN A 555 38.34 -4.18 24.71
CA ASN A 555 39.40 -3.86 25.66
C ASN A 555 38.91 -2.70 26.54
N ASP A 556 38.40 -3.02 27.72
CA ASP A 556 37.61 -2.10 28.54
C ASP A 556 38.44 -1.46 29.65
N THR A 557 38.04 -0.29 30.12
CA THR A 557 38.65 0.44 31.22
C THR A 557 37.55 0.91 32.17
N LEU A 558 37.35 0.17 33.26
CA LEU A 558 36.33 0.45 34.26
C LEU A 558 36.96 1.14 35.48
N ILE A 559 36.44 2.29 35.87
CA ILE A 559 36.98 3.10 36.97
C ILE A 559 35.84 3.46 37.92
N ALA A 560 35.97 3.12 39.20
CA ALA A 560 35.11 3.63 40.26
C ALA A 560 35.92 4.57 41.17
N SER A 561 35.51 5.83 41.30
CA SER A 561 36.18 6.83 42.14
C SER A 561 35.41 7.19 43.43
N GLY A 562 34.23 6.61 43.66
CA GLY A 562 33.42 6.76 44.89
C GLY A 562 32.44 5.60 45.10
N GLY A 563 31.80 5.49 46.27
CA GLY A 563 30.88 4.39 46.61
C GLY A 563 31.53 3.00 46.59
N ALA A 564 30.76 1.95 46.93
CA ALA A 564 31.13 0.56 46.68
C ALA A 564 30.58 0.15 45.32
N ALA A 565 31.40 -0.42 44.43
CA ALA A 565 30.97 -0.82 43.08
C ALA A 565 31.13 -2.33 42.85
N THR A 566 30.22 -2.91 42.06
CA THR A 566 30.39 -4.23 41.44
C THR A 566 30.86 -4.06 40.01
N PHE A 567 31.95 -4.71 39.63
CA PHE A 567 32.46 -4.77 38.26
C PHE A 567 32.14 -6.13 37.64
N ASN A 568 31.46 -6.17 36.49
CA ASN A 568 31.16 -7.39 35.74
C ASN A 568 31.92 -7.41 34.42
N LEU A 569 32.73 -8.44 34.15
CA LEU A 569 33.56 -8.54 32.93
C LEU A 569 33.09 -9.58 31.90
N HIS A 570 32.10 -10.42 32.24
CA HIS A 570 31.48 -11.43 31.36
C HIS A 570 32.47 -12.37 30.65
N SER A 571 31.96 -13.14 29.69
CA SER A 571 32.77 -13.97 28.79
C SER A 571 33.58 -13.18 27.76
N GLY A 572 33.42 -11.85 27.73
CA GLY A 572 34.09 -10.92 26.81
C GLY A 572 35.49 -10.49 27.24
N LEU A 573 35.92 -10.89 28.45
CA LEU A 573 37.20 -10.52 29.05
C LEU A 573 38.40 -10.70 28.09
N THR A 574 39.10 -9.61 27.82
CA THR A 574 40.37 -9.60 27.08
C THR A 574 41.55 -9.36 28.01
N SER A 575 42.77 -9.61 27.49
CA SER A 575 44.01 -9.31 28.21
C SER A 575 44.29 -7.81 28.38
N ALA A 576 43.49 -6.95 27.76
CA ALA A 576 43.69 -5.50 27.78
C ALA A 576 42.66 -4.77 28.64
N ASP A 577 41.72 -5.50 29.26
CA ASP A 577 40.75 -4.91 30.18
C ASP A 577 41.44 -4.43 31.47
N THR A 578 41.04 -3.25 31.93
CA THR A 578 41.56 -2.64 33.16
C THR A 578 40.43 -2.26 34.10
N ILE A 579 40.61 -2.54 35.38
CA ILE A 579 39.69 -2.14 36.45
C ILE A 579 40.45 -1.32 37.48
N THR A 580 39.89 -0.18 37.85
CA THR A 580 40.34 0.66 38.96
C THR A 580 39.19 0.80 39.97
N GLY A 581 39.32 0.13 41.11
CA GLY A 581 38.38 0.26 42.24
C GLY A 581 38.57 1.55 43.05
N GLY A 582 37.57 1.88 43.85
CA GLY A 582 37.52 3.04 44.73
C GLY A 582 38.07 2.76 46.13
N ILE A 583 37.71 3.62 47.08
CA ILE A 583 38.16 3.52 48.49
C ILE A 583 37.22 2.69 49.39
N TYR A 584 36.14 2.12 48.83
CA TYR A 584 35.16 1.29 49.56
C TYR A 584 35.25 -0.18 49.12
N GLY A 585 34.38 -1.03 49.67
CA GLY A 585 34.39 -2.46 49.39
C GLY A 585 33.86 -2.77 47.99
N ASP A 586 34.76 -2.91 47.02
CA ASP A 586 34.41 -3.25 45.64
C ASP A 586 34.33 -4.77 45.42
N ARG A 587 33.49 -5.18 44.48
CA ARG A 587 33.31 -6.59 44.09
C ARG A 587 33.62 -6.77 42.61
N LEU A 588 34.50 -7.71 42.28
CA LEU A 588 34.71 -8.16 40.91
C LEU A 588 33.95 -9.45 40.65
N VAL A 589 33.19 -9.49 39.56
CA VAL A 589 32.48 -10.66 39.04
C VAL A 589 33.07 -11.01 37.68
N LEU A 590 33.56 -12.25 37.55
CA LEU A 590 34.18 -12.82 36.36
C LEU A 590 33.27 -13.86 35.73
#